data_AF-Q8EP40-F1
#
_entry.id   AF-Q8EP40-F1
#
_cell.length_a   1.000
_cell.length_b   1.000
_cell.length_c   1.000
_cell.angle_alpha   90.00
_cell.angle_beta   90.00
_cell.angle_gamma   90.00
#
_symmetry.space_group_name_H-M   'P 1'
#
loop_
_entity.id
_entity.type
_entity.pdbx_description
1 polymer ?
#
loop_
_entity_poly.entity_id
_entity_poly.type
_entity_poly.pdbx_seq_one_letter_code
_entity_poly.pdbx_strand_id
1 'polypeptide(L)'
;MNQQRKEMFYIDAAALQNYLDIEVMTHTEFDFNRVERLYGVENHELDYDWIEKLGLGIVRTNHFNDYYIYNASYDNLMNESTRIGLYYQLTHPEYDDKELDRWIFGDKEGIDYLLELVGEHGLLVVSMLKEIYQQKKGNVIMFPKPKK
;
A
#
# COMPACT_ATOMS: atom_id res chain seq x y z
N MET A 1 -4.88 -15.81 18.22
CA MET A 1 -5.28 -14.48 18.73
C MET A 1 -5.79 -13.68 17.55
N ASN A 2 -7.11 -13.56 17.39
CA ASN A 2 -7.71 -12.73 16.34
C ASN A 2 -7.92 -11.32 16.90
N GLN A 3 -6.91 -10.47 16.77
CA GLN A 3 -7.15 -9.03 16.71
C GLN A 3 -7.31 -8.70 15.22
N GLN A 4 -8.46 -8.16 14.83
CA GLN A 4 -8.58 -7.46 13.55
C GLN A 4 -7.62 -6.27 13.63
N ARG A 5 -6.40 -6.41 13.12
CA ARG A 5 -5.45 -5.29 13.11
C ARG A 5 -5.85 -4.42 11.93
N LYS A 6 -6.29 -3.20 12.24
CA LYS A 6 -6.77 -2.20 11.27
C LYS A 6 -5.66 -1.39 10.62
N GLU A 7 -4.39 -1.73 10.87
CA GLU A 7 -3.24 -0.91 10.51
C GLU A 7 -2.22 -1.74 9.76
N MET A 8 -1.77 -1.19 8.62
CA MET A 8 -0.60 -1.65 7.88
C MET A 8 0.58 -1.76 8.85
N PHE A 9 1.14 -2.97 9.01
CA PHE A 9 2.35 -3.18 9.79
C PHE A 9 3.51 -3.54 8.87
N TYR A 10 4.70 -3.11 9.25
CA TYR A 10 5.93 -3.52 8.59
C TYR A 10 6.87 -4.18 9.60
N ILE A 11 7.75 -5.02 9.08
CA ILE A 11 8.90 -5.58 9.78
C ILE A 11 10.16 -5.20 9.01
N ASP A 12 11.25 -4.93 9.75
CA ASP A 12 12.53 -4.64 9.12
C ASP A 12 13.06 -5.90 8.44
N ALA A 13 13.46 -5.81 7.17
CA ALA A 13 13.94 -6.96 6.41
C ALA A 13 15.19 -7.59 7.07
N ALA A 14 16.03 -6.76 7.71
CA ALA A 14 17.19 -7.21 8.49
C ALA A 14 16.80 -8.13 9.65
N ALA A 15 15.61 -7.95 10.25
CA ALA A 15 15.12 -8.84 11.29
C ALA A 15 14.80 -10.24 10.74
N LEU A 16 14.40 -10.33 9.47
CA LEU A 16 14.11 -11.59 8.78
C LEU A 16 15.32 -12.27 8.14
N GLN A 17 16.45 -11.56 7.98
CA GLN A 17 17.67 -12.10 7.37
C GLN A 17 18.17 -13.39 8.06
N ASN A 18 17.89 -13.56 9.35
CA ASN A 18 18.29 -14.74 10.12
C ASN A 18 17.33 -15.95 9.98
N TYR A 19 16.15 -15.77 9.38
CA TYR A 19 15.11 -16.80 9.26
C TYR A 19 15.06 -17.48 7.87
N LEU A 20 16.00 -17.12 7.00
CA LEU A 20 16.59 -17.76 5.80
C LEU A 20 15.78 -18.65 4.83
N ASP A 21 14.48 -18.81 4.96
CA ASP A 21 13.67 -19.47 3.94
C ASP A 21 12.61 -18.51 3.40
N ILE A 22 13.03 -17.67 2.45
CA ILE A 22 12.16 -16.76 1.70
C ILE A 22 11.92 -17.30 0.29
N GLU A 23 10.65 -17.45 -0.08
CA GLU A 23 10.19 -17.76 -1.43
C GLU A 23 9.69 -16.48 -2.09
N VAL A 24 10.25 -16.10 -3.25
CA VAL A 24 9.76 -14.95 -4.03
C VAL A 24 8.59 -15.40 -4.89
N MET A 25 7.45 -14.73 -4.75
CA MET A 25 6.17 -15.14 -5.36
C MET A 25 5.83 -14.37 -6.64
N THR A 26 6.62 -13.35 -6.96
CA THR A 26 6.47 -12.47 -8.13
C THR A 26 7.66 -12.60 -9.06
N HIS A 27 7.53 -12.15 -10.31
CA HIS A 27 8.65 -12.08 -11.27
C HIS A 27 9.58 -10.88 -11.00
N THR A 28 9.88 -10.64 -9.72
CA THR A 28 10.73 -9.55 -9.24
C THR A 28 11.96 -10.15 -8.57
N GLU A 29 13.11 -9.48 -8.64
CA GLU A 29 14.25 -9.85 -7.83
C GLU A 29 13.98 -9.46 -6.37
N PHE A 30 14.51 -10.21 -5.40
CA PHE A 30 14.48 -9.86 -3.97
C PHE A 30 15.91 -9.81 -3.42
N ASP A 31 16.29 -8.69 -2.81
CA ASP A 31 17.61 -8.49 -2.22
C ASP A 31 17.49 -7.89 -0.80
N PHE A 32 17.90 -8.66 0.20
CA PHE A 32 17.91 -8.24 1.61
C PHE A 32 18.75 -6.98 1.89
N ASN A 33 19.72 -6.64 1.05
CA ASN A 33 20.54 -5.43 1.24
C ASN A 33 19.85 -4.18 0.70
N ARG A 34 18.81 -4.34 -0.12
CA ARG A 34 18.11 -3.26 -0.80
C ARG A 34 16.67 -3.10 -0.32
N VAL A 35 16.06 -4.16 0.21
CA VAL A 35 14.76 -4.08 0.86
C VAL A 35 14.96 -3.65 2.31
N GLU A 36 14.39 -2.51 2.68
CA GLU A 36 14.40 -2.04 4.07
C GLU A 36 13.26 -2.67 4.88
N ARG A 37 12.05 -2.72 4.30
CA ARG A 37 10.83 -3.12 5.00
C ARG A 37 10.03 -4.17 4.25
N LEU A 38 9.37 -5.01 5.02
CA LEU A 38 8.43 -6.03 4.56
C LEU A 38 7.07 -5.74 5.19
N TYR A 39 6.05 -5.56 4.36
CA TYR A 39 4.72 -5.16 4.77
C TYR A 39 3.82 -6.40 4.83
N GLY A 40 3.32 -6.72 6.02
CA GLY A 40 2.50 -7.91 6.20
C GLY A 40 1.14 -7.76 5.53
N VAL A 41 0.59 -8.86 5.03
CA VAL A 41 -0.74 -8.91 4.41
C VAL A 41 -1.61 -9.82 5.28
N GLU A 42 -2.37 -9.28 6.23
CA GLU A 42 -3.20 -10.12 7.10
C GLU A 42 -4.37 -10.72 6.33
N ASN A 43 -4.43 -12.05 6.14
CA ASN A 43 -5.62 -12.81 5.70
C ASN A 43 -6.36 -12.32 4.43
N HIS A 44 -5.77 -11.43 3.64
CA HIS A 44 -6.39 -10.84 2.46
C HIS A 44 -5.90 -11.55 1.19
N GLU A 45 -6.78 -11.61 0.19
CA GLU A 45 -6.43 -12.08 -1.13
C GLU A 45 -5.47 -11.07 -1.76
N LEU A 46 -4.26 -11.52 -2.11
CA LEU A 46 -3.25 -10.66 -2.73
C LEU A 46 -3.71 -10.26 -4.13
N ASP A 47 -3.90 -8.97 -4.34
CA ASP A 47 -4.12 -8.44 -5.68
C ASP A 47 -2.78 -8.30 -6.43
N TYR A 48 -2.41 -9.37 -7.14
CA TYR A 48 -1.16 -9.43 -7.93
C TYR A 48 -1.11 -8.38 -9.04
N ASP A 49 -2.26 -7.99 -9.58
CA ASP A 49 -2.35 -7.01 -10.66
C ASP A 49 -1.95 -5.62 -10.14
N TRP A 50 -2.45 -5.22 -8.97
CA TRP A 50 -1.99 -3.98 -8.33
C TRP A 50 -0.54 -4.02 -7.88
N ILE A 51 -0.07 -5.17 -7.41
CA ILE A 51 1.33 -5.35 -7.00
C ILE A 51 2.26 -5.09 -8.19
N GLU A 52 1.97 -5.69 -9.35
CA GLU A 52 2.73 -5.48 -10.57
C GLU A 52 2.66 -4.01 -11.03
N LYS A 53 1.45 -3.45 -11.14
CA LYS A 53 1.24 -2.06 -11.59
C LYS A 53 1.95 -1.02 -10.74
N LEU A 54 2.14 -1.29 -9.45
CA LEU A 54 2.81 -0.39 -8.51
C LEU A 54 4.30 -0.66 -8.40
N GLY A 55 4.86 -1.67 -9.09
CA GLY A 55 6.28 -2.03 -8.97
C GLY A 55 6.65 -2.61 -7.60
N LEU A 56 5.71 -3.33 -6.99
CA LEU A 56 5.87 -4.05 -5.74
C LEU A 56 6.20 -5.52 -6.02
N GLY A 57 6.77 -6.20 -5.03
CA GLY A 57 7.01 -7.64 -5.07
C GLY A 57 6.39 -8.34 -3.86
N ILE A 58 6.27 -9.66 -3.95
CA ILE A 58 5.76 -10.50 -2.86
C ILE A 58 6.83 -11.52 -2.50
N VAL A 59 7.05 -11.65 -1.20
CA VAL A 59 7.79 -12.77 -0.63
C VAL A 59 6.93 -13.53 0.37
N ARG A 60 7.20 -14.82 0.51
CA ARG A 60 6.60 -15.68 1.51
C ARG A 60 7.69 -16.21 2.41
N THR A 61 7.43 -16.21 3.71
CA THR A 61 8.32 -16.84 4.69
C THR A 61 7.89 -18.29 4.90
N ASN A 62 8.79 -19.26 4.71
CA ASN A 62 8.44 -20.68 4.91
C ASN A 62 8.20 -21.02 6.39
N HIS A 63 8.75 -20.22 7.31
CA HIS A 63 8.63 -20.46 8.75
C HIS A 63 7.23 -20.16 9.30
N PHE A 64 6.63 -19.04 8.88
CA PHE A 64 5.31 -18.61 9.35
C PHE A 64 4.20 -18.85 8.33
N ASN A 65 4.57 -19.20 7.09
CA ASN A 65 3.66 -19.27 5.95
C ASN A 65 2.98 -17.93 5.62
N ASP A 66 3.58 -16.83 6.07
CA ASP A 66 3.04 -15.48 5.88
C ASP A 66 3.60 -14.84 4.61
N TYR A 67 2.75 -14.06 3.95
CA TYR A 67 3.08 -13.26 2.78
C TYR A 67 3.41 -11.82 3.19
N TYR A 68 4.42 -11.27 2.54
CA TYR A 68 4.88 -9.91 2.72
C TYR A 68 5.06 -9.23 1.38
N ILE A 69 4.69 -7.95 1.32
CA ILE A 69 4.91 -7.08 0.18
C ILE A 69 6.19 -6.27 0.42
N TYR A 70 6.98 -6.05 -0.63
CA TYR A 70 8.16 -5.20 -0.60
C TYR A 70 8.22 -4.27 -1.82
N ASN A 71 9.00 -3.21 -1.71
CA ASN A 71 9.28 -2.31 -2.83
C ASN A 71 10.34 -2.93 -3.76
N ALA A 72 9.90 -3.52 -4.88
CA ALA A 72 10.79 -4.15 -5.85
C ALA A 72 11.56 -3.14 -6.73
N SER A 73 11.19 -1.85 -6.66
CA SER A 73 11.86 -0.77 -7.38
C SER A 73 13.16 -0.31 -6.70
N TYR A 74 13.36 -0.66 -5.42
CA TYR A 74 14.56 -0.34 -4.63
C TYR A 74 14.96 1.14 -4.64
N ASP A 75 13.97 2.02 -4.68
CA ASP A 75 14.15 3.46 -4.61
C ASP A 75 13.99 3.96 -3.17
N ASN A 76 13.72 5.24 -2.99
CA ASN A 76 13.71 5.86 -1.68
C ASN A 76 12.47 5.46 -0.84
N LEU A 77 12.59 5.62 0.48
CA LEU A 77 11.55 5.24 1.44
C LEU A 77 10.20 5.97 1.25
N MET A 78 10.22 7.18 0.69
CA MET A 78 9.00 7.94 0.42
C MET A 78 8.21 7.33 -0.74
N ASN A 79 8.91 6.92 -1.80
CA ASN A 79 8.33 6.19 -2.92
C ASN A 79 7.77 4.83 -2.46
N GLU A 80 8.53 4.09 -1.65
CA GLU A 80 8.07 2.85 -1.01
C GLU A 80 6.78 3.06 -0.21
N SER A 81 6.80 4.00 0.74
CA SER A 81 5.66 4.26 1.62
C SER A 81 4.43 4.68 0.82
N THR A 82 4.62 5.46 -0.25
CA THR A 82 3.54 5.87 -1.14
C THR A 82 2.96 4.68 -1.90
N ARG A 83 3.77 3.83 -2.55
CA ARG A 83 3.28 2.65 -3.27
C ARG A 83 2.51 1.69 -2.38
N ILE A 84 2.97 1.47 -1.17
CA ILE A 84 2.26 0.61 -0.21
C ILE A 84 0.95 1.27 0.20
N GLY A 85 0.94 2.58 0.50
CA GLY A 85 -0.29 3.33 0.79
C GLY A 85 -1.30 3.25 -0.35
N LEU A 86 -0.83 3.41 -1.60
CA LEU A 86 -1.64 3.26 -2.81
C LEU A 86 -2.24 1.85 -2.90
N TYR A 87 -1.41 0.81 -2.74
CA TYR A 87 -1.83 -0.58 -2.80
C TYR A 87 -2.97 -0.85 -1.79
N TYR A 88 -2.76 -0.46 -0.54
CA TYR A 88 -3.76 -0.64 0.52
C TYR A 88 -5.04 0.13 0.22
N GLN A 89 -4.93 1.38 -0.23
CA GLN A 89 -6.12 2.18 -0.51
C GLN A 89 -6.94 1.63 -1.67
N LEU A 90 -6.29 1.09 -2.71
CA LEU A 90 -6.92 0.52 -3.89
C LEU A 90 -7.57 -0.84 -3.62
N THR A 91 -6.91 -1.68 -2.82
CA THR A 91 -7.40 -3.04 -2.49
C THR A 91 -8.36 -3.07 -1.32
N HIS A 92 -8.28 -2.07 -0.43
CA HIS A 92 -9.14 -1.92 0.75
C HIS A 92 -9.75 -0.50 0.80
N PRO A 93 -10.72 -0.19 -0.08
CA PRO A 93 -11.36 1.12 -0.13
C PRO A 93 -11.98 1.57 1.18
N GLU A 94 -12.29 0.68 2.12
CA GLU A 94 -12.80 1.00 3.45
C GLU A 94 -11.77 1.62 4.39
N TYR A 95 -10.47 1.40 4.14
CA TYR A 95 -9.40 2.05 4.88
C TYR A 95 -9.35 3.53 4.48
N ASP A 96 -9.41 4.46 5.45
CA ASP A 96 -9.49 5.90 5.18
C ASP A 96 -8.15 6.60 5.43
N ASP A 97 -7.28 6.55 4.43
CA ASP A 97 -6.01 7.28 4.46
C ASP A 97 -6.19 8.76 4.06
N LYS A 98 -6.57 9.57 5.05
CA LYS A 98 -6.81 11.01 4.84
C LYS A 98 -5.53 11.78 4.52
N GLU A 99 -4.38 11.31 4.99
CA GLU A 99 -3.11 11.97 4.71
C GLU A 99 -2.71 11.72 3.26
N LEU A 100 -2.91 10.49 2.75
CA LEU A 100 -2.70 10.17 1.34
C LEU A 100 -3.68 10.95 0.44
N ASP A 101 -4.96 11.06 0.78
CA ASP A 101 -5.94 11.91 0.05
C ASP A 101 -5.47 13.36 0.00
N ARG A 102 -5.14 13.93 1.17
CA ARG A 102 -4.72 15.32 1.30
C ARG A 102 -3.43 15.60 0.52
N TRP A 103 -2.49 14.67 0.55
CA TRP A 103 -1.20 14.87 -0.08
C TRP A 103 -1.28 14.72 -1.61
N ILE A 104 -2.00 13.72 -2.12
CA ILE A 104 -2.16 13.53 -3.57
C ILE A 104 -3.06 14.62 -4.17
N PHE A 105 -4.20 14.91 -3.53
CA PHE A 105 -5.24 15.78 -4.11
C PHE A 105 -5.28 17.19 -3.52
N GLY A 106 -4.35 17.53 -2.63
CA GLY A 106 -4.24 18.86 -2.02
C GLY A 106 -3.76 19.93 -3.00
N ASP A 107 -2.91 19.56 -3.94
CA ASP A 107 -2.35 20.43 -4.97
C ASP A 107 -1.98 19.67 -6.25
N LYS A 108 -1.45 20.39 -7.24
CA LYS A 108 -1.03 19.81 -8.52
C LYS A 108 0.24 18.96 -8.38
N GLU A 109 1.14 19.33 -7.46
CA GLU A 109 2.44 18.69 -7.30
C GLU A 109 2.28 17.26 -6.79
N GLY A 110 1.30 17.01 -5.89
CA GLY A 110 0.95 15.66 -5.44
C GLY A 110 0.46 14.75 -6.58
N ILE A 111 -0.36 15.28 -7.50
CA ILE A 111 -0.82 14.53 -8.68
C ILE A 111 0.36 14.25 -9.62
N ASP A 112 1.15 15.28 -9.94
CA ASP A 112 2.30 15.15 -10.84
C ASP A 112 3.31 14.12 -10.30
N TYR A 113 3.57 14.14 -8.99
CA TYR A 113 4.40 13.14 -8.32
C TYR A 113 3.85 11.72 -8.48
N LEU A 114 2.55 11.51 -8.27
CA LEU A 114 1.95 10.18 -8.37
C LEU A 114 2.00 9.64 -9.82
N LEU A 115 1.79 10.52 -10.80
CA LEU A 115 1.93 10.15 -12.21
C LEU A 115 3.36 9.71 -12.55
N GLU A 116 4.36 10.39 -11.99
CA GLU A 116 5.77 10.02 -12.15
C GLU A 116 6.10 8.71 -11.43
N LEU A 117 5.62 8.54 -10.19
CA LEU A 117 5.91 7.37 -9.35
C LEU A 117 5.38 6.06 -9.95
N VAL A 118 4.16 6.10 -10.48
CA VAL A 118 3.44 4.93 -11.01
C VAL A 118 3.69 4.74 -12.50
N GLY A 119 4.05 5.80 -13.23
CA GLY A 119 4.32 5.74 -14.67
C GLY A 119 3.05 5.51 -15.49
N GLU A 120 3.05 4.49 -16.36
CA GLU A 120 1.98 4.28 -17.35
C GLU A 120 0.59 4.03 -16.74
N HIS A 121 0.54 3.52 -15.50
CA HIS A 121 -0.72 3.29 -14.78
C HIS A 121 -1.16 4.48 -13.92
N GLY A 122 -0.40 5.58 -13.89
CA GLY A 122 -0.66 6.71 -13.00
C GLY A 122 -2.07 7.28 -13.14
N LEU A 123 -2.54 7.51 -14.38
CA LEU A 123 -3.88 8.05 -14.63
C LEU A 123 -5.00 7.11 -14.13
N LEU A 124 -4.81 5.80 -14.25
CA LEU A 124 -5.75 4.80 -13.74
C LEU A 124 -5.82 4.88 -12.20
N VAL A 125 -4.66 4.91 -11.54
CA VAL A 125 -4.56 5.02 -10.08
C VAL A 125 -5.24 6.31 -9.59
N VAL A 126 -4.95 7.46 -10.21
CA VAL A 126 -5.60 8.74 -9.85
C VAL A 126 -7.12 8.64 -9.96
N SER A 127 -7.63 8.08 -11.07
CA SER A 127 -9.07 7.94 -11.29
C SER A 127 -9.73 7.10 -10.21
N MET A 128 -9.14 5.94 -9.88
CA MET A 128 -9.69 5.04 -8.88
C MET A 128 -9.65 5.62 -7.47
N LEU A 129 -8.53 6.23 -7.08
CA LEU A 129 -8.43 6.90 -5.78
C LEU A 129 -9.46 8.02 -5.62
N LYS A 130 -9.67 8.81 -6.68
CA LYS A 130 -10.66 9.88 -6.68
C LYS A 130 -12.07 9.34 -6.44
N GLU A 131 -12.43 8.23 -7.09
CA GLU A 131 -13.72 7.56 -6.87
C GLU A 131 -13.86 7.06 -5.42
N ILE A 132 -12.82 6.38 -4.90
CA ILE A 132 -12.77 5.89 -3.52
C ILE A 132 -12.98 7.03 -2.52
N TYR A 133 -12.22 8.12 -2.62
CA TYR A 133 -12.34 9.24 -1.68
C TYR A 133 -13.64 10.03 -1.83
N GLN A 134 -14.20 10.12 -3.03
CA GLN A 134 -15.52 10.74 -3.24
C GLN A 134 -16.63 9.94 -2.56
N GLN A 135 -16.61 8.61 -2.68
CA GLN A 135 -17.58 7.74 -2.01
C GLN A 135 -17.52 7.91 -0.48
N LYS A 136 -16.32 8.05 0.10
CA LYS A 136 -16.14 8.30 1.53
C LYS A 136 -16.67 9.66 1.98
N LYS A 137 -16.37 10.73 1.23
CA LYS A 137 -16.83 12.10 1.53
C LYS A 137 -18.36 12.22 1.47
N GLY A 138 -19.05 11.36 0.70
CA GLY A 138 -20.51 11.30 0.64
C GLY A 138 -21.19 10.70 1.88
N ASN A 139 -20.46 9.98 2.74
CA ASN A 139 -21.01 9.26 3.90
C ASN A 139 -20.99 10.07 5.22
N VAL A 140 -20.87 11.40 5.14
CA VAL A 140 -20.91 12.26 6.34
C VAL A 140 -22.33 12.24 6.92
N ILE A 141 -22.50 11.58 8.07
CA ILE A 141 -23.73 11.63 8.87
C ILE A 141 -23.97 13.10 9.26
N MET A 142 -25.01 13.72 8.71
CA MET A 142 -25.42 15.06 9.14
C MET A 142 -25.86 15.01 10.60
N PHE A 143 -25.12 15.67 11.49
CA PHE A 143 -25.58 15.91 12.84
C PHE A 143 -26.83 16.81 12.79
N PRO A 144 -27.95 16.42 13.43
CA PRO A 144 -29.11 17.28 13.49
C PRO A 144 -28.73 18.59 14.18
N LYS A 145 -28.97 19.73 13.52
CA LYS A 145 -28.74 21.05 14.09
C LYS A 145 -29.54 21.15 15.41
N PRO A 146 -28.94 21.61 16.52
CA PRO A 146 -29.70 21.86 17.73
C PRO A 146 -30.81 22.87 17.40
N LYS A 147 -32.06 22.49 17.71
CA LYS A 147 -33.20 23.39 17.60
C LYS A 147 -32.94 24.58 18.52
N LYS A 148 -32.98 25.79 17.97
CA LYS A 148 -32.99 27.04 18.74
C LYS A 148 -34.24 27.14 19.59
#